data_AF-A0A9E3D7H2-F1
#
_entry.id   AF-A0A9E3D7H2-F1
#
_cell.length_a   1.000
_cell.length_b   1.000
_cell.length_c   1.000
_cell.angle_alpha   90.00
_cell.angle_beta   90.00
_cell.angle_gamma   90.00
#
_symmetry.space_group_name_H-M   'P 1'
#
loop_
_entity.id
_entity.type
_entity.pdbx_description
1 polymer ?
#
loop_
_entity_poly.entity_id
_entity_poly.type
_entity_poly.pdbx_seq_one_letter_code
_entity_poly.pdbx_strand_id
1 'polypeptide(L)'
;MTKLIAFCALTGLLGVVGCASQQQLVGHKEDLLAAAGFQIRTADNPQRLAAMRSLPPNKFATRLANGQPVYLYADPLVCRCVYFGTQQNWAAYRQEVFAKQLADEAQMTAL
;
A
#
# COMPACT_ATOMS: atom_id res chain seq x y z
N MET A 1 -15.11 -55.66 -21.61
CA MET A 1 -16.20 -54.87 -20.99
C MET A 1 -15.85 -53.39 -21.16
N THR A 2 -16.38 -52.80 -22.22
CA THR A 2 -16.21 -51.41 -22.63
C THR A 2 -17.08 -50.51 -21.76
N LYS A 3 -16.56 -49.39 -21.25
CA LYS A 3 -17.40 -48.33 -20.66
C LYS A 3 -17.12 -47.00 -21.36
N LEU A 4 -18.23 -46.33 -21.65
CA LEU A 4 -18.40 -45.25 -22.61
C LEU A 4 -17.79 -43.92 -22.15
N ILE A 5 -17.33 -43.16 -23.15
CA ILE A 5 -17.05 -41.74 -23.13
C ILE A 5 -18.38 -40.97 -23.09
N ALA A 6 -18.51 -39.94 -22.25
CA ALA A 6 -19.42 -38.82 -22.50
C ALA A 6 -18.95 -37.55 -21.78
N PHE A 7 -18.53 -36.59 -22.59
CA PHE A 7 -18.20 -35.21 -22.26
C PHE A 7 -19.39 -34.52 -21.57
N CYS A 8 -19.14 -33.87 -20.42
CA CYS A 8 -19.95 -32.73 -20.00
C CYS A 8 -18.98 -31.62 -19.62
N ALA A 9 -18.71 -30.77 -20.59
CA ALA A 9 -17.99 -29.52 -20.40
C ALA A 9 -18.83 -28.63 -19.48
N LEU A 10 -18.57 -28.66 -18.18
CA LEU A 10 -18.86 -27.52 -17.31
C LEU A 10 -17.62 -26.64 -17.34
N THR A 11 -17.65 -25.68 -18.25
CA THR A 11 -16.76 -24.53 -18.33
C THR A 11 -16.56 -23.95 -16.93
N GLY A 12 -15.37 -24.16 -16.37
CA GLY A 12 -14.96 -23.56 -15.13
C GLY A 12 -14.93 -22.04 -15.30
N LEU A 13 -15.90 -21.35 -14.72
CA LEU A 13 -15.80 -19.93 -14.46
C LEU A 13 -14.78 -19.76 -13.32
N LEU A 14 -13.49 -19.82 -13.67
CA LEU A 14 -12.40 -19.44 -12.79
C LEU A 14 -12.53 -17.92 -12.57
N GLY A 15 -13.20 -17.55 -11.48
CA GLY A 15 -13.14 -16.18 -10.97
C GLY A 15 -11.68 -15.82 -10.76
N VAL A 16 -11.17 -14.88 -11.56
CA VAL A 16 -9.83 -14.31 -11.37
C VAL A 16 -9.87 -13.48 -10.10
N VAL A 17 -9.68 -14.13 -8.96
CA VAL A 17 -9.33 -13.41 -7.73
C VAL A 17 -7.92 -12.89 -7.98
N GLY A 18 -7.81 -11.60 -8.30
CA GLY A 18 -6.53 -10.94 -8.50
C GLY A 18 -5.72 -10.98 -7.21
N CYS A 19 -4.80 -11.93 -7.10
CA CYS A 19 -3.86 -12.01 -5.99
C CYS A 19 -2.82 -10.89 -6.13
N ALA A 20 -3.11 -9.69 -5.65
CA ALA A 20 -2.08 -8.70 -5.39
C ALA A 20 -1.28 -9.13 -4.14
N SER A 21 0.05 -9.26 -4.26
CA SER A 21 0.89 -9.58 -3.09
C SER A 21 0.96 -8.39 -2.12
N GLN A 22 1.19 -8.68 -0.84
CA GLN A 22 1.33 -7.65 0.18
C GLN A 22 2.48 -6.68 -0.13
N GLN A 23 3.58 -7.20 -0.69
CA GLN A 23 4.75 -6.42 -1.11
C GLN A 23 4.40 -5.44 -2.23
N GLN A 24 3.60 -5.87 -3.22
CA GLN A 24 3.13 -4.98 -4.29
C GLN A 24 2.24 -3.86 -3.74
N LEU A 25 1.31 -4.19 -2.82
CA LEU A 25 0.44 -3.19 -2.22
C LEU A 25 1.21 -2.16 -1.38
N VAL A 26 2.20 -2.61 -0.61
CA VAL A 26 3.06 -1.73 0.19
C VAL A 26 3.91 -0.84 -0.73
N GLY A 27 4.61 -1.42 -1.71
CA GLY A 27 5.45 -0.65 -2.63
C GLY A 27 4.66 0.41 -3.40
N HIS A 28 3.47 0.06 -3.90
CA HIS A 28 2.61 1.03 -4.57
C HIS A 28 2.21 2.20 -3.66
N LYS A 29 1.95 1.92 -2.37
CA LYS A 29 1.66 2.96 -1.40
C LYS A 29 2.89 3.86 -1.14
N GLU A 30 4.08 3.27 -1.07
CA GLU A 30 5.34 3.99 -0.87
C GLU A 30 5.66 4.94 -2.03
N ASP A 31 5.35 4.56 -3.27
CA ASP A 31 5.46 5.44 -4.43
C ASP A 31 4.57 6.68 -4.28
N LEU A 32 3.33 6.50 -3.82
CA LEU A 32 2.40 7.61 -3.56
C LEU A 32 2.88 8.49 -2.41
N LEU A 33 3.50 7.91 -1.37
CA LEU A 33 4.10 8.68 -0.28
C LEU A 33 5.25 9.55 -0.78
N ALA A 34 6.14 8.98 -1.61
CA ALA A 34 7.25 9.70 -2.22
C ALA A 34 6.75 10.84 -3.14
N ALA A 35 5.76 10.56 -4.00
CA ALA A 35 5.14 11.56 -4.87
C ALA A 35 4.48 12.71 -4.09
N ALA A 36 3.87 12.40 -2.94
CA ALA A 36 3.28 13.38 -2.03
C ALA A 36 4.32 14.16 -1.20
N GLY A 37 5.61 13.86 -1.35
CA GLY A 37 6.72 14.56 -0.69
C GLY A 37 7.00 14.12 0.75
N PHE A 38 6.54 12.93 1.17
CA PHE A 38 6.94 12.36 2.46
C PHE A 38 8.46 12.13 2.48
N GLN A 39 9.08 12.41 3.62
CA GLN A 39 10.52 12.24 3.81
C GLN A 39 10.80 10.89 4.46
N ILE A 40 11.69 10.10 3.86
CA ILE A 40 12.09 8.79 4.37
C ILE A 40 13.21 8.95 5.39
N ARG A 41 13.11 8.24 6.51
CA ARG A 41 14.21 8.07 7.48
C ARG A 41 14.43 6.61 7.77
N THR A 42 15.62 6.11 7.45
CA THR A 42 16.04 4.73 7.72
C THR A 42 16.24 4.51 9.21
N ALA A 43 15.84 3.33 9.70
CA ALA A 43 16.13 2.88 11.05
C ALA A 43 17.53 2.24 11.14
N ASP A 44 18.55 3.09 11.00
CA ASP A 44 19.97 2.74 10.89
C ASP A 44 20.70 2.55 12.23
N ASN A 45 20.04 2.79 13.36
CA ASN A 45 20.59 2.58 14.71
C ASN A 45 19.54 1.99 15.66
N PRO A 46 19.95 1.41 16.81
CA PRO A 46 19.04 0.73 17.73
C PRO A 46 17.89 1.60 18.22
N GLN A 47 18.13 2.89 18.46
CA GLN A 47 17.12 3.83 18.94
C GLN A 47 16.06 4.09 17.86
N ARG A 48 16.47 4.34 16.62
CA ARG A 48 15.54 4.52 15.49
C ARG A 48 14.80 3.24 15.15
N LEU A 49 15.44 2.08 15.28
CA LEU A 49 14.81 0.78 15.10
C LEU A 49 13.73 0.51 16.14
N ALA A 50 14.00 0.82 17.42
CA ALA A 50 13.00 0.74 18.47
C ALA A 50 11.83 1.71 18.22
N ALA A 51 12.12 2.95 17.82
CA ALA A 51 11.09 3.93 17.48
C ALA A 51 10.21 3.47 16.31
N MET A 52 10.80 2.95 15.23
CA MET A 52 10.05 2.39 14.10
C MET A 52 9.18 1.20 14.53
N ARG A 53 9.71 0.27 15.34
CA ARG A 53 8.96 -0.89 15.86
C ARG A 53 7.81 -0.51 16.78
N SER A 54 7.82 0.68 17.36
CA SER A 54 6.69 1.19 18.16
C SER A 54 5.51 1.68 17.30
N LEU A 55 5.71 1.85 16.00
CA LEU A 55 4.66 2.23 15.06
C LEU A 55 3.94 0.99 14.51
N PRO A 56 2.63 1.09 14.20
CA PRO A 56 1.92 0.01 13.55
C PRO A 56 2.51 -0.22 12.13
N PRO A 57 2.86 -1.47 11.78
CA PRO A 57 3.50 -1.78 10.50
C PRO A 57 2.56 -1.49 9.34
N ASN A 58 3.05 -0.83 8.30
CA ASN A 58 2.33 -0.53 7.07
C ASN A 58 0.99 0.19 7.30
N LYS A 59 0.91 1.00 8.36
CA LYS A 59 -0.26 1.83 8.72
C LYS A 59 0.20 3.23 9.10
N PHE A 60 -0.69 4.20 8.93
CA PHE A 60 -0.43 5.56 9.39
C PHE A 60 -0.57 5.66 10.90
N ALA A 61 0.34 6.40 11.52
CA ALA A 61 0.20 6.93 12.85
C ALA A 61 0.32 8.46 12.77
N THR A 62 -0.35 9.17 13.66
CA THR A 62 -0.23 10.63 13.76
C THR A 62 0.39 11.00 15.11
N ARG A 63 1.27 11.99 15.10
CA ARG A 63 1.85 12.61 16.31
C ARG A 63 1.76 14.12 16.17
N LEU A 64 1.84 14.83 17.28
CA LEU A 64 1.99 16.29 17.28
C LEU A 64 3.46 16.64 17.47
N ALA A 65 3.98 17.50 16.61
CA ALA A 65 5.28 18.14 16.77
C ALA A 65 5.06 19.65 16.70
N ASN A 66 5.41 20.37 17.77
CA ASN A 66 5.21 21.82 17.88
C ASN A 66 3.76 22.27 17.56
N GLY A 67 2.78 21.49 18.05
CA GLY A 67 1.35 21.75 17.82
C GLY A 67 0.83 21.40 16.42
N GLN A 68 1.68 20.92 15.51
CA GLN A 68 1.30 20.52 14.15
C GLN A 68 1.30 19.01 13.99
N PRO A 69 0.35 18.42 13.23
CA PRO A 69 0.33 16.99 12.99
C PRO A 69 1.47 16.57 12.06
N VAL A 70 2.13 15.47 12.44
CA VAL A 70 3.10 14.74 11.63
C VAL A 70 2.55 13.34 11.40
N TYR A 71 2.49 12.95 10.14
CA TYR A 71 1.99 11.67 9.68
C TYR A 71 3.16 10.72 9.47
N LEU A 72 3.14 9.59 10.18
CA LEU A 72 4.19 8.58 10.15
C LEU A 72 3.67 7.31 9.49
N TYR A 73 4.46 6.70 8.62
CA TYR A 73 4.19 5.40 8.03
C TYR A 73 5.46 4.55 8.10
N ALA A 74 5.41 3.42 8.79
CA ALA A 74 6.56 2.54 8.95
C ALA A 74 6.45 1.35 7.98
N ASP A 75 7.51 1.10 7.21
CA ASP A 75 7.71 -0.18 6.54
C ASP A 75 8.89 -0.91 7.20
N PRO A 76 8.60 -1.91 8.06
CA PRO A 76 9.62 -2.68 8.75
C PRO A 76 10.19 -3.82 7.91
N LEU A 77 9.58 -4.17 6.77
CA LEU A 77 9.90 -5.38 6.02
C LEU A 77 10.83 -5.11 4.83
N VAL A 78 10.52 -4.11 4.01
CA VAL A 78 11.26 -3.87 2.76
C VAL A 78 12.35 -2.83 2.96
N CYS A 79 12.02 -1.60 3.34
CA CYS A 79 12.97 -0.51 3.51
C CYS A 79 13.60 -0.44 4.92
N ARG A 80 12.92 -0.97 5.95
CA ARG A 80 13.27 -0.77 7.37
C ARG A 80 13.38 0.73 7.70
N CYS A 81 12.32 1.47 7.38
CA CYS A 81 12.30 2.93 7.43
C CYS A 81 10.95 3.47 7.89
N VAL A 82 10.91 4.79 8.15
CA VAL A 82 9.69 5.53 8.46
C VAL A 82 9.59 6.73 7.52
N TYR A 83 8.43 6.88 6.88
CA TYR A 83 8.04 8.04 6.11
C TYR A 83 7.41 9.09 7.04
N PHE A 84 7.82 10.35 6.89
CA PHE A 84 7.33 11.49 7.65
C PHE A 84 6.70 12.52 6.72
N GLY A 85 5.44 12.86 6.99
CA GLY A 85 4.69 13.85 6.23
C GLY A 85 4.13 14.94 7.12
N THR A 86 4.11 16.16 6.58
CA THR A 86 3.36 17.28 7.13
C THR A 86 1.87 17.16 6.78
N GLN A 87 1.04 18.08 7.30
CA GLN A 87 -0.33 18.24 6.86
C GLN A 87 -0.46 18.42 5.33
N GLN A 88 0.47 19.15 4.71
CA GLN A 88 0.46 19.36 3.26
C GLN A 88 0.76 18.06 2.50
N ASN A 89 1.77 17.29 2.94
CA ASN A 89 2.07 16.00 2.32
C ASN A 89 0.89 15.02 2.48
N TRP A 90 0.23 15.03 3.64
CA TRP A 90 -0.97 14.22 3.85
C TRP A 90 -2.12 14.59 2.91
N ALA A 91 -2.35 15.89 2.69
CA ALA A 91 -3.36 16.36 1.75
C ALA A 91 -3.04 15.90 0.32
N ALA A 92 -1.79 16.07 -0.13
CA ALA A 92 -1.33 15.61 -1.44
C ALA A 92 -1.49 14.09 -1.59
N TYR A 93 -1.06 13.29 -0.61
CA TYR A 93 -1.21 11.84 -0.63
C TYR A 93 -2.67 11.40 -0.83
N ARG A 94 -3.62 12.03 -0.12
CA ARG A 94 -5.04 11.69 -0.28
C ARG A 94 -5.59 12.07 -1.65
N GLN A 95 -5.13 13.19 -2.22
CA GLN A 95 -5.50 13.61 -3.56
C GLN A 95 -4.99 12.60 -4.60
N GLU A 96 -3.74 12.17 -4.50
CA GLU A 96 -3.18 11.16 -5.42
C GLU A 96 -3.87 9.80 -5.31
N VAL A 97 -4.17 9.34 -4.09
CA VAL A 97 -4.94 8.10 -3.88
C VAL A 97 -6.32 8.19 -4.55
N PHE A 98 -7.01 9.31 -4.39
CA PHE A 98 -8.32 9.53 -4.99
C PHE A 98 -8.24 9.60 -6.52
N ALA A 99 -7.29 10.35 -7.07
CA ALA A 99 -7.07 10.44 -8.51
C ALA A 99 -6.77 9.07 -9.13
N LYS A 100 -5.96 8.25 -8.45
CA LYS A 100 -5.70 6.88 -8.90
C LYS A 100 -6.95 6.01 -8.89
N GLN A 101 -7.78 6.08 -7.86
CA GLN A 101 -9.02 5.30 -7.80
C GLN A 101 -9.95 5.60 -8.98
N LEU A 102 -10.08 6.88 -9.35
CA LEU A 102 -10.85 7.29 -10.53
C LEU A 102 -10.25 6.76 -11.83
N ALA A 103 -8.93 6.78 -11.96
CA ALA A 103 -8.24 6.26 -13.15
C ALA A 103 -8.42 4.74 -13.30
N ASP A 104 -8.30 4.00 -12.20
CA ASP A 104 -8.49 2.55 -12.16
C ASP A 104 -9.96 2.19 -12.48
N GLU A 105 -10.93 2.95 -11.97
CA GLU A 105 -12.36 2.79 -12.29
C GLU A 105 -12.64 3.04 -13.77
N ALA A 106 -12.12 4.13 -14.33
CA ALA A 106 -12.29 4.45 -15.75
C ALA A 106 -11.75 3.31 -16.65
N GLN A 107 -10.62 2.71 -16.29
CA GLN A 107 -10.06 1.57 -17.02
C GLN A 107 -10.94 0.32 -16.95
N MET A 108 -11.57 0.03 -15.80
CA MET A 108 -12.49 -1.11 -15.67
C MET A 108 -13.77 -0.92 -16.50
N THR A 109 -14.26 0.31 -16.64
CA THR A 109 -15.46 0.61 -17.44
C THR A 109 -15.20 0.64 -18.95
N ALA A 110 -13.94 0.67 -19.37
CA ALA A 110 -13.53 0.74 -20.78
C ALA A 110 -13.33 -0.64 -21.44
N LEU A 111 -13.53 -1.74 -20.69
CA LEU A 111 -13.42 -3.14 -21.13
C LEU A 111 -14.80 -3.76 -21.37
#